data_AF-A0A537AGR8-F1
#
_entry.id   AF-A0A537AGR8-F1
#
_cell.length_a   1.000
_cell.length_b   1.000
_cell.length_c   1.000
_cell.angle_alpha   90.00
_cell.angle_beta   90.00
_cell.angle_gamma   90.00
#
_symmetry.space_group_name_H-M   'P 1'
#
loop_
_entity.id
_entity.type
_entity.pdbx_description
1 polymer ?
#
loop_
_entity_poly.entity_id
_entity_poly.type
_entity_poly.pdbx_seq_one_letter_code
_entity_poly.pdbx_strand_id
1 'polypeptide(L)'
;MKIKQSDRVGYGVAEKFPLSSCVPFVASVLFASGASAGQGDCSNLTALQIPDTTITSAEYVAAANGLPGYCDLLATVAPQTDVEVRLPDDWSGRYLHFGGGGFDGRIPN
;
A
#
# COMPACT_ATOMS: atom_id res chain seq x y z
N MET A 1 4.60 29.61 -19.77
CA MET A 1 5.97 30.19 -19.85
C MET A 1 6.19 30.91 -18.51
N LYS A 2 6.98 30.48 -17.52
CA LYS A 2 8.15 29.60 -17.39
C LYS A 2 8.03 28.75 -16.10
N ILE A 3 8.45 27.51 -16.23
CA ILE A 3 9.01 26.58 -15.23
C ILE A 3 10.02 27.23 -14.25
N LYS A 4 9.94 26.89 -12.95
CA LYS A 4 11.13 26.51 -12.16
C LYS A 4 10.77 25.68 -10.92
N GLN A 5 11.13 24.40 -11.00
CA GLN A 5 11.47 23.50 -9.91
C GLN A 5 12.20 24.25 -8.77
N SER A 6 11.70 24.15 -7.54
CA SER A 6 12.37 24.68 -6.35
C SER A 6 12.78 23.52 -5.44
N ASP A 7 13.70 22.70 -5.95
CA ASP A 7 14.50 21.79 -5.13
C ASP A 7 15.50 22.61 -4.31
N ARG A 8 15.17 22.86 -3.05
CA ARG A 8 16.13 23.26 -2.02
C ARG A 8 15.75 22.59 -0.70
N VAL A 9 15.94 21.27 -0.65
CA VAL A 9 16.17 20.60 0.62
C VAL A 9 17.61 20.95 1.03
N GLY A 10 17.74 21.99 1.84
CA GLY A 10 19.00 22.38 2.46
C GLY A 10 19.28 21.49 3.67
N TYR A 11 20.18 20.52 3.51
CA TYR A 11 20.82 19.89 4.67
C TYR A 11 22.14 20.62 4.93
N GLY A 12 22.15 21.41 6.01
CA GLY A 12 23.33 22.09 6.52
C GLY A 12 24.34 21.07 7.04
N VAL A 13 25.45 20.97 6.33
CA VAL A 13 26.63 20.19 6.71
C VAL A 13 27.48 21.05 7.66
N ALA A 14 27.41 20.78 8.96
CA ALA A 14 28.29 21.35 9.97
C ALA A 14 29.35 20.31 10.36
N GLU A 15 30.43 20.23 9.58
CA GLU A 15 31.48 19.23 9.74
C GLU A 15 32.74 19.85 10.34
N LYS A 16 33.00 19.53 11.63
CA LYS A 16 34.31 19.69 12.26
C LYS A 16 35.16 18.47 11.91
N PHE A 17 36.11 18.64 11.01
CA PHE A 17 37.13 17.65 10.68
C PHE A 17 38.30 17.73 11.67
N PRO A 18 38.69 16.60 12.29
CA PRO A 18 40.11 16.34 12.48
C PRO A 18 40.55 15.15 11.64
N LEU A 19 41.58 15.41 10.82
CA LEU A 19 42.34 14.43 10.06
C LEU A 19 43.08 13.49 11.02
N SER A 20 42.74 12.20 11.06
CA SER A 20 43.71 11.16 11.43
C SER A 20 43.25 9.74 11.07
N SER A 21 43.97 9.16 10.10
CA SER A 21 44.32 7.73 9.96
C SER A 21 43.24 6.68 9.63
N CYS A 22 43.20 6.32 8.34
CA CYS A 22 43.18 4.95 7.78
C CYS A 22 42.56 3.80 8.61
N VAL A 23 41.33 3.40 8.29
CA VAL A 23 40.88 2.00 8.29
C VAL A 23 39.87 1.80 7.15
N PRO A 24 40.06 0.84 6.21
CA PRO A 24 39.08 0.53 5.18
C PRO A 24 38.06 -0.46 5.75
N PHE A 25 36.92 0.05 6.24
CA PHE A 25 35.80 -0.81 6.62
C PHE A 25 34.79 -0.84 5.47
N VAL A 26 34.84 -1.93 4.69
CA VAL A 26 33.85 -2.23 3.64
C VAL A 26 32.52 -2.50 4.33
N ALA A 27 31.63 -1.51 4.36
CA ALA A 27 30.26 -1.67 4.83
C ALA A 27 29.34 -1.83 3.63
N SER A 28 29.14 -3.07 3.18
CA SER A 28 28.06 -3.41 2.25
C SER A 28 26.73 -3.20 2.96
N VAL A 29 26.07 -2.08 2.69
CA VAL A 29 24.71 -1.81 3.19
C VAL A 29 23.73 -2.50 2.24
N LEU A 30 23.18 -3.64 2.66
CA LEU A 30 22.00 -4.23 2.04
C LEU A 30 20.79 -3.37 2.40
N PHE A 31 20.35 -2.52 1.48
CA PHE A 31 19.06 -1.85 1.57
C PHE A 31 17.96 -2.85 1.21
N ALA A 32 17.30 -3.42 2.22
CA ALA A 32 16.03 -4.10 2.04
C ALA A 32 14.90 -3.05 2.07
N SER A 33 14.42 -2.63 0.90
CA SER A 33 13.20 -1.83 0.78
C SER A 33 12.00 -2.76 0.91
N GLY A 34 11.55 -2.98 2.15
CA GLY A 34 10.21 -3.51 2.41
C GLY A 34 9.20 -2.41 2.13
N ALA A 35 8.49 -2.50 1.01
CA ALA A 35 7.33 -1.66 0.76
C ALA A 35 6.22 -2.12 1.72
N SER A 36 6.10 -1.45 2.87
CA SER A 36 4.85 -1.48 3.61
C SER A 36 3.86 -0.69 2.75
N ALA A 37 2.93 -1.39 2.10
CA ALA A 37 1.71 -0.77 1.60
C ALA A 37 0.93 -0.32 2.84
N GLY A 38 1.30 0.84 3.37
CA GLY A 38 0.74 1.39 4.59
C GLY A 38 -0.64 1.97 4.34
N GLN A 39 -1.32 2.30 5.44
CA GLN A 39 -2.66 2.92 5.49
C GLN A 39 -2.93 4.04 4.46
N GLY A 40 -1.87 4.72 3.99
CA GLY A 40 -1.95 5.80 2.99
C GLY A 40 -2.38 5.37 1.59
N ASP A 41 -2.25 4.09 1.22
CA ASP A 41 -2.54 3.64 -0.15
C ASP A 41 -3.95 3.07 -0.33
N CYS A 42 -4.62 2.67 0.75
CA CYS A 42 -5.94 2.03 0.65
C CYS A 42 -6.98 2.94 -0.04
N SER A 43 -7.13 4.18 0.44
CA SER A 43 -8.09 5.12 -0.14
C SER A 43 -7.81 5.46 -1.62
N ASN A 44 -6.54 5.39 -2.04
CA ASN A 44 -6.14 5.66 -3.42
C ASN A 44 -6.61 4.56 -4.40
N LEU A 45 -6.97 3.37 -3.90
CA LEU A 45 -7.46 2.28 -4.74
C LEU A 45 -8.80 2.62 -5.41
N THR A 46 -9.57 3.57 -4.88
CA THR A 46 -10.76 4.10 -5.58
C THR A 46 -10.46 4.70 -6.95
N ALA A 47 -9.22 5.15 -7.19
CA ALA A 47 -8.80 5.69 -8.48
C ALA A 47 -8.35 4.61 -9.47
N LEU A 48 -8.19 3.35 -9.04
CA LEU A 48 -7.72 2.26 -9.88
C LEU A 48 -8.74 1.97 -10.99
N GLN A 49 -8.25 1.97 -12.24
CA GLN A 49 -9.08 1.71 -13.41
C GLN A 49 -8.96 0.23 -13.79
N ILE A 50 -10.09 -0.49 -13.70
CA ILE A 50 -10.21 -1.88 -14.10
C ILE A 50 -11.35 -1.95 -15.13
N PRO A 51 -11.18 -2.64 -16.26
CA PRO A 51 -12.25 -2.80 -17.24
C PRO A 51 -13.54 -3.33 -16.59
N ASP A 52 -14.67 -2.74 -16.96
CA ASP A 52 -16.00 -3.15 -16.52
C ASP A 52 -16.21 -3.19 -15.00
N THR A 53 -15.35 -2.53 -14.22
CA THR A 53 -15.38 -2.56 -12.75
C THR A 53 -15.30 -1.15 -12.20
N THR A 54 -16.19 -0.81 -11.28
CA THR A 54 -16.15 0.45 -10.53
C THR A 54 -15.89 0.14 -9.08
N ILE A 55 -14.79 0.64 -8.52
CA ILE A 55 -14.52 0.56 -7.08
C ILE A 55 -15.38 1.63 -6.40
N THR A 56 -16.29 1.19 -5.55
CA THR A 56 -17.29 2.04 -4.89
C THR A 56 -16.83 2.51 -3.51
N SER A 57 -15.97 1.74 -2.84
CA SER A 57 -15.37 2.11 -1.56
C SER A 57 -13.97 1.49 -1.39
N ALA A 58 -13.12 2.20 -0.65
CA ALA A 58 -11.85 1.68 -0.16
C ALA A 58 -11.56 2.25 1.23
N GLU A 59 -11.71 1.44 2.27
CA GLU A 59 -11.57 1.86 3.66
C GLU A 59 -10.54 1.00 4.40
N TYR A 60 -9.64 1.65 5.13
CA TYR A 60 -8.66 0.94 5.92
C TYR A 60 -9.24 0.49 7.26
N VAL A 61 -9.16 -0.80 7.54
CA VAL A 61 -9.54 -1.41 8.81
C VAL A 61 -8.28 -1.65 9.64
N ALA A 62 -8.18 -0.97 10.78
CA ALA A 62 -7.04 -1.10 11.67
C ALA A 62 -6.96 -2.49 12.32
N ALA A 63 -5.73 -2.94 12.59
CA ALA A 63 -5.47 -4.17 13.32
C ALA A 63 -6.19 -4.18 14.67
N ALA A 64 -6.86 -5.29 14.98
CA ALA A 64 -7.61 -5.48 16.22
C ALA A 64 -7.65 -6.96 16.61
N ASN A 65 -7.74 -7.25 17.91
CA ASN A 65 -7.92 -8.61 18.43
C ASN A 65 -6.89 -9.64 17.93
N GLY A 66 -5.64 -9.21 17.68
CA GLY A 66 -4.58 -10.08 17.17
C GLY A 66 -4.65 -10.39 15.67
N LEU A 67 -5.58 -9.78 14.94
CA LEU A 67 -5.67 -9.84 13.49
C LEU A 67 -4.95 -8.63 12.86
N PRO A 68 -4.24 -8.81 11.72
CA PRO A 68 -3.60 -7.71 11.02
C PRO A 68 -4.64 -6.73 10.45
N GLY A 69 -4.21 -5.49 10.23
CA GLY A 69 -5.00 -4.52 9.48
C GLY A 69 -5.12 -4.94 8.02
N TYR A 70 -6.15 -4.41 7.35
CA TYR A 70 -6.39 -4.66 5.94
C TYR A 70 -7.15 -3.49 5.30
N CYS A 71 -7.00 -3.37 3.98
CA CYS A 71 -7.83 -2.49 3.17
C CYS A 71 -9.08 -3.26 2.73
N ASP A 72 -10.26 -2.75 3.11
CA ASP A 72 -11.55 -3.25 2.67
C ASP A 72 -12.00 -2.51 1.41
N LEU A 73 -12.22 -3.24 0.33
CA LEU A 73 -12.61 -2.71 -0.96
C LEU A 73 -13.97 -3.24 -1.36
N LEU A 74 -14.85 -2.35 -1.76
CA LEU A 74 -16.11 -2.70 -2.42
C LEU A 74 -16.04 -2.25 -3.88
N ALA A 75 -16.51 -3.12 -4.77
CA ALA A 75 -16.60 -2.80 -6.19
C ALA A 75 -17.83 -3.44 -6.83
N THR A 76 -18.31 -2.82 -7.89
CA THR A 76 -19.36 -3.38 -8.76
C THR A 76 -18.74 -3.68 -10.13
N VAL A 77 -18.80 -4.94 -10.52
CA VAL A 77 -18.43 -5.45 -11.85
C VAL A 77 -19.69 -5.50 -12.71
N ALA A 78 -19.61 -4.97 -13.93
CA ALA A 78 -20.72 -4.94 -14.86
C ALA A 78 -21.13 -6.38 -15.28
N PRO A 79 -22.43 -6.64 -15.48
CA PRO A 79 -23.52 -5.67 -15.43
C PRO A 79 -23.97 -5.31 -14.01
N GLN A 80 -23.99 -6.26 -13.06
CA GLN A 80 -24.58 -6.10 -11.73
C GLN A 80 -24.02 -7.11 -10.72
N THR A 81 -22.69 -7.18 -10.55
CA THR A 81 -22.05 -8.10 -9.59
C THR A 81 -21.20 -7.32 -8.61
N ASP A 82 -21.61 -7.32 -7.34
CA ASP A 82 -20.82 -6.70 -6.28
C ASP A 82 -19.76 -7.67 -5.75
N VAL A 83 -18.58 -7.15 -5.46
CA VAL A 83 -17.45 -7.89 -4.89
C VAL A 83 -16.85 -7.12 -3.72
N GLU A 84 -16.42 -7.88 -2.72
CA GLU A 84 -15.64 -7.39 -1.58
C GLU A 84 -14.25 -7.99 -1.64
N VAL A 85 -13.22 -7.16 -1.44
CA VAL A 85 -11.82 -7.60 -1.40
C VAL A 85 -11.17 -7.04 -0.15
N ARG A 86 -10.69 -7.95 0.71
CA ARG A 86 -9.88 -7.62 1.89
C ARG A 86 -8.42 -7.84 1.56
N LEU A 87 -7.64 -6.77 1.45
CA LEU A 87 -6.20 -6.81 1.17
C LEU A 87 -5.40 -6.59 2.47
N PRO A 88 -4.78 -7.63 3.05
CA PRO A 88 -4.04 -7.51 4.31
C PRO A 88 -2.75 -6.72 4.17
N ASP A 89 -2.35 -6.02 5.24
CA ASP A 89 -1.07 -5.31 5.30
C ASP A 89 0.13 -6.27 5.12
N ASP A 90 0.05 -7.46 5.72
CA ASP A 90 1.04 -8.53 5.61
C ASP A 90 0.56 -9.61 4.62
N TRP A 91 0.53 -9.25 3.34
CA TRP A 91 0.04 -10.15 2.30
C TRP A 91 1.01 -11.31 2.07
N SER A 92 0.56 -12.53 2.37
CA SER A 92 1.34 -13.75 2.18
C SER A 92 1.58 -14.17 0.70
N GLY A 93 1.18 -13.35 -0.27
CA GLY A 93 1.26 -13.66 -1.70
C GLY A 93 0.24 -14.69 -2.18
N ARG A 94 -0.73 -15.05 -1.33
CA ARG A 94 -1.79 -16.02 -1.65
C ARG A 94 -3.12 -15.32 -1.85
N TYR A 95 -3.90 -15.84 -2.79
CA TYR A 95 -5.25 -15.38 -3.10
C TYR A 95 -6.28 -16.42 -2.67
N LEU A 96 -7.37 -15.95 -2.07
CA LEU A 96 -8.52 -16.75 -1.68
C LEU A 96 -9.78 -16.06 -2.21
N HIS A 97 -10.66 -16.86 -2.81
CA HIS A 97 -11.95 -16.40 -3.31
C HIS A 97 -13.07 -17.18 -2.62
N PHE A 98 -14.03 -16.45 -2.05
CA PHE A 98 -15.25 -17.04 -1.51
C PHE A 98 -16.35 -16.98 -2.56
N GLY A 99 -16.98 -18.12 -2.83
CA GLY A 99 -18.23 -18.16 -3.58
C GLY A 99 -19.42 -17.86 -2.67
N GLY A 100 -20.60 -17.73 -3.29
CA GLY A 100 -21.87 -17.67 -2.58
C GLY A 100 -22.53 -19.04 -2.38
N GLY A 101 -23.83 -19.03 -2.08
CA GLY A 101 -24.68 -20.21 -1.97
C GLY A 101 -26.18 -19.91 -2.04
N GLY A 102 -26.98 -20.93 -2.36
CA GLY A 102 -28.43 -20.79 -2.51
C GLY A 102 -28.81 -20.04 -3.78
N PHE A 103 -29.51 -18.92 -3.66
CA PHE A 103 -29.89 -18.05 -4.79
C PHE A 103 -29.06 -16.76 -4.86
N ASP A 104 -28.08 -16.58 -3.96
CA ASP A 104 -27.19 -15.42 -3.84
C ASP A 104 -27.89 -14.03 -3.91
N GLY A 105 -27.09 -12.96 -3.89
CA GLY A 105 -27.57 -11.59 -3.64
C GLY A 105 -27.10 -11.00 -2.31
N ARG A 106 -26.19 -11.69 -1.61
CA ARG A 106 -25.43 -11.15 -0.48
C ARG A 106 -24.01 -11.71 -0.44
N ILE A 107 -23.05 -10.85 -0.12
CA ILE A 107 -21.67 -11.23 0.13
C ILE A 107 -21.58 -11.74 1.59
N PRO A 108 -20.99 -12.92 1.84
CA PRO A 108 -20.78 -13.43 3.19
C PRO A 108 -19.68 -12.63 3.91
N ASN A 109 -19.88 -12.34 5.20
CA ASN A 109 -19.02 -11.48 6.02
C ASN A 109 -17.97 -12.24 6.85
#